data_AF-A0A6C1PKE9-F1
#
_entry.id   AF-A0A6C1PKE9-F1
#
_cell.length_a   1.000
_cell.length_b   1.000
_cell.length_c   1.000
_cell.angle_alpha   90.00
_cell.angle_beta   90.00
_cell.angle_gamma   90.00
#
_symmetry.space_group_name_H-M   'P 1'
#
loop_
_entity.id
_entity.type
_entity.pdbx_description
1 polymer ?
#
loop_
_entity_poly.entity_id
_entity_poly.type
_entity_poly.pdbx_seq_one_letter_code
_entity_poly.pdbx_strand_id
1 'polypeptide(L)'
;MAPGSVASLETVVRTRIGSRGDRVPDDQERLPAVDQGRHRLLRLWRDRGRRSDVGVLVASPRRSGARSGPRGVGLGQFYFLVASLPTVSYESRDAIEPDAFLDIARRHLTDGELETLERASIAPAPAESVGHRIIDDWNRFERGLRNALVRVRATQRRVDVAVHLRIDDAGDDASDAPGVSDIAREANAHETPLGGEDALNHARWRFLDELETGHFFDLDRLIVYYLKLQILARRRHFNRAEGEQRYQTITEGIMNDYYQESSGEQSE
;
A
#
# COMPACT_ATOMS: atom_id res chain seq x y z
N MET A 1 -64.10 5.58 -26.09
CA MET A 1 -64.65 4.22 -26.22
C MET A 1 -63.84 3.49 -27.28
N ALA A 2 -63.00 2.53 -26.89
CA ALA A 2 -62.57 1.43 -27.78
C ALA A 2 -63.78 0.45 -27.92
N PRO A 3 -63.87 -0.45 -28.92
CA PRO A 3 -62.87 -1.47 -29.32
C PRO A 3 -62.79 -1.62 -30.87
N GLY A 4 -62.00 -2.48 -31.52
CA GLY A 4 -61.06 -3.53 -31.16
C GLY A 4 -60.81 -4.40 -32.41
N SER A 5 -59.62 -5.04 -32.46
CA SER A 5 -59.27 -6.29 -33.18
C SER A 5 -59.50 -6.42 -34.69
N VAL A 6 -58.46 -6.82 -35.45
CA VAL A 6 -58.18 -8.22 -35.88
C VAL A 6 -57.02 -8.17 -36.88
N ALA A 7 -55.99 -8.99 -36.63
CA ALA A 7 -54.87 -9.26 -37.53
C ALA A 7 -55.24 -10.34 -38.57
N SER A 8 -54.67 -10.24 -39.78
CA SER A 8 -54.06 -11.35 -40.56
C SER A 8 -53.86 -10.89 -42.00
N LEU A 9 -52.70 -11.21 -42.58
CA LEU A 9 -52.60 -11.82 -43.92
C LEU A 9 -51.15 -12.33 -44.11
N GLU A 10 -51.07 -13.64 -44.35
CA GLU A 10 -49.88 -14.39 -44.76
C GLU A 10 -49.34 -13.91 -46.12
N THR A 11 -48.05 -14.08 -46.38
CA THR A 11 -47.56 -14.53 -47.70
C THR A 11 -46.24 -15.29 -47.56
N VAL A 12 -46.26 -16.46 -48.20
CA VAL A 12 -45.24 -17.51 -48.34
C VAL A 12 -44.20 -17.13 -49.42
N VAL A 13 -42.96 -17.66 -49.36
CA VAL A 13 -42.29 -18.44 -50.44
C VAL A 13 -40.84 -18.84 -50.10
N ARG A 14 -40.56 -20.12 -50.36
CA ARG A 14 -39.32 -20.93 -50.33
C ARG A 14 -38.15 -20.27 -51.11
N THR A 15 -36.86 -20.54 -50.88
CA THR A 15 -36.05 -21.77 -51.12
C THR A 15 -34.57 -21.29 -50.92
N ARG A 16 -33.57 -22.00 -50.38
CA ARG A 16 -32.79 -23.08 -51.03
C ARG A 16 -31.68 -23.55 -50.08
N ILE A 17 -31.43 -24.85 -50.13
CA ILE A 17 -30.38 -25.63 -49.46
C ILE A 17 -29.00 -25.29 -50.05
N GLY A 18 -27.98 -25.22 -49.18
CA GLY A 18 -26.56 -25.13 -49.57
C GLY A 18 -25.62 -25.42 -48.39
N SER A 19 -25.18 -26.67 -48.31
CA SER A 19 -24.18 -27.21 -47.37
C SER A 19 -22.83 -26.49 -47.44
N ARG A 20 -22.26 -26.11 -46.30
CA ARG A 20 -20.80 -26.15 -46.05
C ARG A 20 -20.43 -25.79 -44.60
N GLY A 21 -19.91 -26.79 -43.89
CA GLY A 21 -18.70 -26.71 -43.05
C GLY A 21 -18.77 -25.86 -41.79
N ASP A 22 -18.90 -26.55 -40.65
CA ASP A 22 -18.54 -26.09 -39.32
C ASP A 22 -17.23 -25.28 -39.30
N ARG A 23 -17.33 -24.02 -38.90
CA ARG A 23 -16.33 -23.31 -38.10
C ARG A 23 -17.04 -22.32 -37.20
N VAL A 24 -17.16 -22.69 -35.94
CA VAL A 24 -17.43 -21.76 -34.83
C VAL A 24 -16.25 -20.77 -34.77
N PRO A 25 -16.47 -19.45 -34.90
CA PRO A 25 -15.46 -18.50 -34.47
C PRO A 25 -15.42 -18.54 -32.94
N ASP A 26 -14.25 -18.88 -32.43
CA ASP A 26 -13.90 -18.81 -31.01
C ASP A 26 -14.05 -17.34 -30.56
N ASP A 27 -15.18 -17.00 -29.94
CA ASP A 27 -15.37 -15.76 -29.18
C ASP A 27 -14.52 -15.86 -27.90
N GLN A 28 -13.20 -15.78 -28.07
CA GLN A 28 -12.35 -15.27 -27.01
C GLN A 28 -12.66 -13.79 -26.87
N GLU A 29 -13.49 -13.49 -25.87
CA GLU A 29 -13.59 -12.16 -25.26
C GLU A 29 -12.18 -11.58 -25.12
N ARG A 30 -11.85 -10.67 -26.02
CA ARG A 30 -10.74 -9.75 -25.89
C ARG A 30 -11.01 -8.91 -24.65
N LEU A 31 -10.44 -9.32 -23.52
CA LEU A 31 -10.20 -8.43 -22.39
C LEU A 31 -9.50 -7.18 -22.92
N PRO A 32 -10.01 -5.96 -22.67
CA PRO A 32 -9.32 -4.76 -23.09
C PRO A 32 -7.96 -4.72 -22.40
N ALA A 33 -6.90 -4.55 -23.21
CA ALA A 33 -5.56 -4.33 -22.74
C ALA A 33 -5.55 -3.09 -21.82
N VAL A 34 -5.55 -3.33 -20.51
CA VAL A 34 -5.36 -2.28 -19.50
C VAL A 34 -3.88 -1.89 -19.53
N ASP A 35 -3.64 -0.92 -20.39
CA ASP A 35 -2.84 0.28 -20.12
C ASP A 35 -1.38 0.07 -19.70
N GLN A 36 -0.54 0.02 -20.73
CA GLN A 36 0.93 0.13 -20.67
C GLN A 36 1.42 1.49 -20.12
N GLY A 37 0.54 2.37 -19.61
CA GLY A 37 0.87 3.65 -18.98
C GLY A 37 1.27 3.62 -17.50
N ARG A 38 1.20 2.47 -16.82
CA ARG A 38 1.32 2.37 -15.34
C ARG A 38 2.73 2.11 -14.79
N HIS A 39 3.74 1.91 -15.64
CA HIS A 39 5.11 1.52 -15.26
C HIS A 39 6.11 2.70 -15.10
N ARG A 40 5.64 3.92 -14.83
CA ARG A 40 6.48 5.14 -14.87
C ARG A 40 6.39 6.04 -13.64
N LEU A 41 5.86 5.57 -12.52
CA LEU A 41 5.64 6.39 -11.33
C LEU A 41 6.96 6.85 -10.70
N LEU A 42 7.91 5.95 -10.43
CA LEU A 42 9.21 6.35 -9.85
C LEU A 42 10.07 7.27 -10.75
N ARG A 43 10.04 7.11 -12.08
CA ARG A 43 10.84 7.99 -12.98
C ARG A 43 10.34 9.43 -12.98
N LEU A 44 9.02 9.64 -12.93
CA LEU A 44 8.43 10.97 -12.86
C LEU A 44 8.49 11.55 -11.43
N TRP A 45 8.59 10.69 -10.41
CA TRP A 45 8.66 11.05 -9.00
C TRP A 45 10.08 11.47 -8.55
N ARG A 46 11.14 10.86 -9.12
CA ARG A 46 12.55 11.12 -8.79
C ARG A 46 13.08 12.48 -9.29
N ASP A 47 12.48 13.06 -10.33
CA ASP A 47 12.98 14.30 -10.94
C ASP A 47 12.51 15.60 -10.26
N ARG A 48 11.50 15.54 -9.37
CA ARG A 48 10.93 16.75 -8.75
C ARG A 48 11.60 17.15 -7.42
N GLY A 49 12.38 16.26 -6.78
CA GLY A 49 13.07 16.51 -5.50
C GLY A 49 14.54 16.95 -5.60
N ARG A 50 15.09 17.07 -6.81
CA ARG A 50 16.54 17.33 -7.02
C ARG A 50 16.86 18.83 -7.13
N ARG A 51 16.39 19.65 -6.19
CA ARG A 51 16.75 21.09 -6.07
C ARG A 51 16.91 21.52 -4.62
N SER A 52 17.90 20.95 -3.94
CA SER A 52 18.50 21.54 -2.74
C SER A 52 19.77 20.79 -2.35
N ASP A 53 20.76 20.77 -3.24
CA ASP A 53 22.16 20.57 -2.82
C ASP A 53 22.61 21.87 -2.15
N VAL A 54 22.51 21.91 -0.82
CA VAL A 54 23.33 22.81 0.01
C VAL A 54 24.22 21.93 0.85
N GLY A 55 25.48 21.81 0.41
CA GLY A 55 26.51 21.10 1.12
C GLY A 55 26.75 21.70 2.50
N VAL A 56 26.63 20.87 3.53
CA VAL A 56 27.14 21.16 4.87
C VAL A 56 28.22 20.13 5.17
N LEU A 57 29.48 20.55 5.01
CA LEU A 57 30.66 19.88 5.53
C LEU A 57 30.64 19.97 7.05
N VAL A 58 30.23 18.90 7.74
CA VAL A 58 30.48 18.75 9.18
C VAL A 58 31.74 17.92 9.36
N ALA A 59 32.83 18.59 9.74
CA ALA A 59 34.04 17.94 10.21
C ALA A 59 33.82 17.46 11.65
N SER A 60 34.09 16.18 11.92
CA SER A 60 34.14 15.62 13.27
C SER A 60 35.51 14.99 13.57
N PRO A 61 35.97 15.00 14.82
CA PRO A 61 37.39 14.91 15.17
C PRO A 61 37.87 13.46 15.33
N ARG A 62 39.15 13.26 14.99
CA ARG A 62 39.90 12.02 15.23
C ARG A 62 39.96 11.71 16.73
N ARG A 63 39.53 10.51 17.13
CA ARG A 63 39.97 9.86 18.37
C ARG A 63 40.40 8.43 18.09
N SER A 64 41.62 8.13 18.51
CA SER A 64 42.29 6.85 18.42
C SER A 64 41.93 5.93 19.58
N GLY A 65 41.74 4.64 19.30
CA GLY A 65 42.13 3.54 20.20
C GLY A 65 40.99 2.79 20.89
N ALA A 66 40.56 1.68 20.29
CA ALA A 66 40.63 0.32 20.85
C ALA A 66 39.92 -0.66 19.90
N ARG A 67 40.51 -1.84 19.72
CA ARG A 67 40.14 -2.85 18.71
C ARG A 67 38.90 -3.64 19.14
N SER A 68 37.89 -3.58 18.29
CA SER A 68 37.02 -4.70 17.92
C SER A 68 36.57 -4.40 16.50
N GLY A 69 37.26 -4.99 15.51
CA GLY A 69 36.95 -4.73 14.10
C GLY A 69 35.51 -5.14 13.78
N PRO A 70 34.75 -4.35 13.02
CA PRO A 70 33.42 -4.78 12.59
C PRO A 70 33.60 -6.03 11.74
N ARG A 71 32.83 -7.08 12.03
CA ARG A 71 32.70 -8.21 11.11
C ARG A 71 32.12 -7.63 9.82
N GLY A 72 32.95 -7.39 8.83
CA GLY A 72 32.50 -7.03 7.50
C GLY A 72 31.65 -8.19 7.00
N VAL A 73 30.33 -7.99 6.98
CA VAL A 73 29.39 -8.97 6.46
C VAL A 73 29.64 -9.04 4.96
N GLY A 74 30.20 -10.17 4.51
CA GLY A 74 30.46 -10.39 3.10
C GLY A 74 29.15 -10.60 2.33
N LEU A 75 29.16 -10.32 1.02
CA LEU A 75 28.08 -10.63 0.06
C LEU A 75 27.44 -12.01 0.25
N GLY A 76 28.20 -13.00 0.73
CA GLY A 76 27.71 -14.36 0.99
C GLY A 76 26.61 -14.47 2.07
N GLN A 77 26.56 -13.55 3.04
CA GLN A 77 25.59 -13.62 4.14
C GLN A 77 24.20 -13.10 3.71
N PHE A 78 24.17 -12.04 2.89
CA PHE A 78 22.94 -11.58 2.22
C PHE A 78 22.42 -12.62 1.23
N TYR A 79 23.31 -13.24 0.46
CA TYR A 79 22.92 -14.28 -0.49
C TYR A 79 22.19 -15.44 0.22
N PHE A 80 22.78 -15.97 1.30
CA PHE A 80 22.16 -17.07 2.05
C PHE A 80 20.82 -16.65 2.65
N LEU A 81 20.76 -15.49 3.31
CA LEU A 81 19.54 -15.00 3.93
C LEU A 81 18.43 -14.88 2.88
N VAL A 82 18.66 -14.10 1.82
CA VAL A 82 17.66 -13.86 0.77
C VAL A 82 17.24 -15.16 0.07
N ALA A 83 18.19 -16.05 -0.24
CA ALA A 83 17.87 -17.33 -0.89
C ALA A 83 17.05 -18.28 0.00
N SER A 84 17.11 -18.10 1.33
CA SER A 84 16.32 -18.88 2.28
C SER A 84 14.91 -18.33 2.52
N LEU A 85 14.61 -17.11 2.05
CA LEU A 85 13.31 -16.46 2.28
C LEU A 85 12.22 -17.08 1.39
N PRO A 86 11.04 -17.39 1.95
CA PRO A 86 9.88 -17.76 1.15
C PRO A 86 9.52 -16.67 0.15
N THR A 87 9.10 -17.06 -1.04
CA THR A 87 8.51 -16.09 -1.98
C THR A 87 7.15 -15.67 -1.47
N VAL A 88 6.91 -14.36 -1.42
CA VAL A 88 5.63 -13.78 -1.01
C VAL A 88 4.98 -13.02 -2.16
N SER A 89 3.67 -13.12 -2.23
CA SER A 89 2.81 -12.35 -3.12
C SER A 89 1.76 -11.64 -2.29
N TYR A 90 1.04 -10.68 -2.88
CA TYR A 90 -0.04 -10.03 -2.17
C TYR A 90 -1.09 -11.04 -1.68
N GLU A 91 -1.35 -12.13 -2.40
CA GLU A 91 -2.33 -13.15 -2.01
C GLU A 91 -1.82 -14.18 -0.99
N SER A 92 -0.57 -14.06 -0.54
CA SER A 92 0.02 -15.01 0.40
C SER A 92 -0.69 -14.95 1.76
N ARG A 93 -1.28 -16.09 2.17
CA ARG A 93 -1.99 -16.24 3.46
C ARG A 93 -1.08 -16.74 4.59
N ASP A 94 -0.05 -17.48 4.24
CA ASP A 94 0.84 -18.20 5.16
C ASP A 94 2.27 -17.65 5.15
N ALA A 95 2.42 -16.33 5.02
CA ALA A 95 3.71 -15.67 5.16
C ALA A 95 4.22 -15.76 6.61
N ILE A 96 5.55 -15.77 6.75
CA ILE A 96 6.20 -15.67 8.06
C ILE A 96 5.83 -14.35 8.73
N GLU A 97 5.72 -14.34 10.06
CA GLU A 97 5.45 -13.12 10.80
C GLU A 97 6.64 -12.15 10.72
N PRO A 98 6.40 -10.83 10.71
CA PRO A 98 7.47 -9.81 10.67
C PRO A 98 8.51 -10.00 11.77
N ASP A 99 8.10 -10.31 13.01
CA ASP A 99 9.01 -10.51 14.14
C ASP A 99 9.89 -11.76 13.97
N ALA A 100 9.30 -12.86 13.47
CA ALA A 100 10.05 -14.07 13.16
C ALA A 100 11.08 -13.83 12.05
N PHE A 101 10.76 -12.98 11.07
CA PHE A 101 11.72 -12.55 10.06
C PHE A 101 12.87 -11.73 10.66
N LEU A 102 12.60 -10.79 11.59
CA LEU A 102 13.64 -10.03 12.27
C LEU A 102 14.59 -10.93 13.07
N ASP A 103 14.08 -11.96 13.73
CA ASP A 103 14.90 -12.94 14.44
C ASP A 103 15.82 -13.74 13.51
N ILE A 104 15.34 -14.04 12.28
CA ILE A 104 16.19 -14.61 11.24
C ILE A 104 17.25 -13.59 10.84
N ALA A 105 16.86 -12.37 10.47
CA ALA A 105 17.76 -11.33 9.98
C ALA A 105 18.86 -10.96 10.98
N ARG A 106 18.56 -10.90 12.28
CA ARG A 106 19.52 -10.58 13.36
C ARG A 106 20.74 -11.52 13.41
N ARG A 107 20.61 -12.75 12.92
CA ARG A 107 21.72 -13.72 12.85
C ARG A 107 22.66 -13.49 11.66
N HIS A 108 22.21 -12.69 10.69
CA HIS A 108 22.88 -12.49 9.41
C HIS A 108 23.35 -11.06 9.17
N LEU A 109 22.75 -10.07 9.82
CA LEU A 109 23.06 -8.65 9.67
C LEU A 109 24.05 -8.14 10.72
N THR A 110 24.80 -7.10 10.38
CA THR A 110 25.47 -6.26 11.38
C THR A 110 24.45 -5.50 12.22
N ASP A 111 24.88 -5.01 13.39
CA ASP A 111 24.01 -4.21 14.26
C ASP A 111 23.45 -2.97 13.54
N GLY A 112 24.26 -2.29 12.71
CA GLY A 112 23.81 -1.09 11.97
C GLY A 112 22.85 -1.40 10.81
N GLU A 113 23.03 -2.53 10.12
CA GLU A 113 22.09 -2.99 9.08
C GLU A 113 20.76 -3.42 9.70
N LEU A 114 20.81 -4.11 10.84
CA LEU A 114 19.62 -4.49 11.59
C LEU A 114 18.87 -3.27 12.11
N GLU A 115 19.57 -2.30 12.70
CA GLU A 115 18.97 -1.03 13.15
C GLU A 115 18.28 -0.31 11.98
N THR A 116 18.92 -0.28 10.80
CA THR A 116 18.33 0.30 9.59
C THR A 116 17.07 -0.46 9.17
N LEU A 117 17.09 -1.80 9.18
CA LEU A 117 15.95 -2.64 8.83
C LEU A 117 14.76 -2.43 9.79
N GLU A 118 15.02 -2.34 11.09
CA GLU A 118 14.00 -2.12 12.13
C GLU A 118 13.33 -0.73 12.03
N ARG A 119 13.97 0.24 11.37
CA ARG A 119 13.35 1.56 11.08
C ARG A 119 12.33 1.52 9.93
N ALA A 120 12.26 0.44 9.15
CA ALA A 120 11.28 0.31 8.07
C ALA A 120 9.89 -0.07 8.63
N SER A 121 8.89 0.80 8.43
CA SER A 121 7.54 0.58 8.96
C SER A 121 6.47 0.97 7.96
N ILE A 122 5.39 0.19 7.88
CA ILE A 122 4.19 0.56 7.11
C ILE A 122 3.40 1.71 7.76
N ALA A 123 3.70 2.03 9.01
CA ALA A 123 3.17 3.16 9.75
C ALA A 123 4.32 4.10 10.15
N PRO A 124 4.95 4.80 9.17
CA PRO A 124 6.10 5.64 9.45
C PRO A 124 5.76 6.73 10.46
N ALA A 125 6.69 6.94 11.39
CA ALA A 125 6.66 8.06 12.33
C ALA A 125 6.75 9.40 11.56
N PRO A 126 6.27 10.49 12.16
CA PRO A 126 6.38 11.81 11.55
C PRO A 126 7.84 12.24 11.32
N ALA A 127 8.02 12.99 10.24
CA ALA A 127 9.04 14.03 10.02
C ALA A 127 10.49 13.64 9.63
N GLU A 128 11.15 12.64 10.21
CA GLU A 128 12.61 12.50 9.98
C GLU A 128 13.01 11.52 8.86
N SER A 129 14.01 11.91 8.06
CA SER A 129 14.72 10.99 7.15
C SER A 129 15.45 9.93 7.97
N VAL A 130 15.38 8.69 7.51
CA VAL A 130 16.06 7.55 8.12
C VAL A 130 17.52 7.49 7.65
N GLY A 131 17.88 8.23 6.60
CA GLY A 131 19.19 8.21 5.96
C GLY A 131 19.39 7.01 5.04
N HIS A 132 18.31 6.27 4.75
CA HIS A 132 18.32 5.11 3.86
C HIS A 132 17.29 5.29 2.74
N ARG A 133 17.76 5.35 1.49
CA ARG A 133 16.96 5.73 0.32
C ARG A 133 15.64 4.96 0.19
N ILE A 134 15.65 3.63 0.32
CA ILE A 134 14.43 2.82 0.19
C ILE A 134 13.39 3.17 1.27
N ILE A 135 13.84 3.42 2.49
CA ILE A 135 12.96 3.74 3.62
C ILE A 135 12.42 5.16 3.46
N ASP A 136 13.27 6.10 3.04
CA ASP A 136 12.86 7.48 2.79
C ASP A 136 11.88 7.58 1.62
N ASP A 137 12.11 6.83 0.54
CA ASP A 137 11.21 6.78 -0.61
C ASP A 137 9.84 6.20 -0.21
N TRP A 138 9.85 5.11 0.57
CA TRP A 138 8.64 4.52 1.16
C TRP A 138 7.90 5.48 2.08
N ASN A 139 8.60 6.13 3.02
CA ASN A 139 8.02 7.05 3.98
C ASN A 139 7.38 8.24 3.28
N ARG A 140 8.05 8.78 2.25
CA ARG A 140 7.52 9.88 1.44
C ARG A 140 6.25 9.47 0.70
N PHE A 141 6.23 8.29 0.07
CA PHE A 141 5.04 7.75 -0.58
C PHE A 141 3.87 7.57 0.40
N GLU A 142 4.10 6.91 1.54
CA GLU A 142 3.04 6.61 2.50
C GLU A 142 2.51 7.90 3.17
N ARG A 143 3.36 8.89 3.46
CA ARG A 143 2.92 10.22 3.91
C ARG A 143 2.06 10.92 2.86
N GLY A 144 2.53 10.95 1.61
CA GLY A 144 1.78 11.54 0.51
C GLY A 144 0.40 10.89 0.33
N LEU A 145 0.33 9.55 0.38
CA LEU A 145 -0.92 8.81 0.28
C LEU A 145 -1.90 9.14 1.42
N ARG A 146 -1.40 9.25 2.66
CA ARG A 146 -2.23 9.65 3.82
C ARG A 146 -2.73 11.08 3.72
N ASN A 147 -1.87 12.02 3.31
CA ASN A 147 -2.26 13.40 3.08
C ASN A 147 -3.31 13.52 1.97
N ALA A 148 -3.17 12.75 0.88
CA ALA A 148 -4.17 12.70 -0.17
C ALA A 148 -5.52 12.18 0.34
N LEU A 149 -5.53 11.12 1.16
CA LEU A 149 -6.76 10.63 1.83
C LEU A 149 -7.38 11.68 2.75
N VAL A 150 -6.56 12.41 3.51
CA VAL A 150 -7.02 13.52 4.35
C VAL A 150 -7.71 14.59 3.51
N ARG A 151 -7.09 15.02 2.39
CA ARG A 151 -7.67 16.02 1.48
C ARG A 151 -9.03 15.56 0.93
N VAL A 152 -9.13 14.32 0.47
CA VAL A 152 -10.39 13.76 -0.07
C VAL A 152 -11.49 13.75 1.00
N ARG A 153 -11.19 13.24 2.20
CA ARG A 153 -12.16 13.10 3.30
C ARG A 153 -12.58 14.44 3.90
N ALA A 154 -11.63 15.36 4.08
CA ALA A 154 -11.89 16.68 4.64
C ALA A 154 -12.73 17.54 3.69
N THR A 155 -12.50 17.43 2.37
CA THR A 155 -13.34 18.09 1.36
C THR A 155 -14.80 17.64 1.46
N GLN A 156 -15.04 16.33 1.64
CA GLN A 156 -16.40 15.79 1.80
C GLN A 156 -17.07 16.24 3.10
N ARG A 157 -16.30 16.40 4.18
CA ARG A 157 -16.80 16.75 5.52
C ARG A 157 -16.78 18.25 5.82
N ARG A 158 -16.28 19.08 4.89
CA ARG A 158 -16.08 20.53 5.08
C ARG A 158 -15.26 20.87 6.34
N VAL A 159 -14.27 20.02 6.64
CA VAL A 159 -13.34 20.21 7.76
C VAL A 159 -12.06 20.87 7.24
N ASP A 160 -11.40 21.66 8.09
CA ASP A 160 -10.11 22.24 7.76
C ASP A 160 -9.03 21.16 7.54
N VAL A 161 -8.50 21.14 6.32
CA VAL A 161 -7.46 20.21 5.86
C VAL A 161 -6.14 20.48 6.58
N ALA A 162 -5.80 21.75 6.81
CA ALA A 162 -4.45 22.16 7.22
C ALA A 162 -4.03 21.55 8.57
N VAL A 163 -4.98 21.38 9.49
CA VAL A 163 -4.77 20.81 10.83
C VAL A 163 -4.41 19.31 10.78
N HIS A 164 -4.69 18.64 9.66
CA HIS A 164 -4.59 17.18 9.53
C HIS A 164 -3.47 16.73 8.59
N LEU A 165 -2.82 17.66 7.88
CA LEU A 165 -1.71 17.33 6.99
C LEU A 165 -0.43 17.07 7.77
N ARG A 166 0.34 16.08 7.32
CA ARG A 166 1.68 15.81 7.83
C ARG A 166 2.70 16.13 6.75
N ILE A 167 3.42 17.22 6.94
CA ILE A 167 4.52 17.65 6.08
C ILE A 167 5.82 17.12 6.70
N ASP A 168 6.78 16.70 5.88
CA ASP A 168 8.10 16.30 6.39
C ASP A 168 9.01 17.50 6.66
N ASP A 169 10.18 17.24 7.25
CA ASP A 169 11.16 18.29 7.60
C ASP A 169 11.64 19.11 6.39
N ALA A 170 11.53 18.55 5.19
CA ALA A 170 11.88 19.23 3.94
C ALA A 170 10.76 20.14 3.42
N GLY A 171 9.61 20.17 4.09
CA GLY A 171 8.43 20.91 3.64
C GLY A 171 7.72 20.24 2.46
N ASP A 172 8.03 18.98 2.15
CA ASP A 172 7.49 18.27 0.99
C ASP A 172 6.17 17.59 1.31
N ASP A 173 5.20 17.77 0.43
CA ASP A 173 3.92 17.06 0.45
C ASP A 173 3.74 16.29 -0.85
N ALA A 174 4.06 15.00 -0.80
CA ALA A 174 3.92 14.10 -1.94
C ALA A 174 2.46 13.72 -2.26
N SER A 175 1.45 14.34 -1.63
CA SER A 175 0.04 14.05 -1.93
C SER A 175 -0.39 14.41 -3.36
N ASP A 176 0.28 15.40 -3.96
CA ASP A 176 0.08 15.80 -5.36
C ASP A 176 0.99 15.03 -6.35
N ALA A 177 1.74 14.03 -5.85
CA ALA A 177 2.53 13.18 -6.73
C ALA A 177 1.62 12.44 -7.72
N PRO A 178 2.06 12.24 -8.98
CA PRO A 178 1.27 11.53 -9.99
C PRO A 178 0.78 10.17 -9.48
N GLY A 179 -0.52 9.90 -9.63
CA GLY A 179 -1.16 8.65 -9.20
C GLY A 179 -1.54 8.58 -7.72
N VAL A 180 -0.88 9.32 -6.81
CA VAL A 180 -1.16 9.26 -5.35
C VAL A 180 -2.57 9.78 -5.04
N SER A 181 -2.95 10.92 -5.62
CA SER A 181 -4.29 11.49 -5.43
C SER A 181 -5.40 10.65 -6.07
N ASP A 182 -5.09 9.90 -7.13
CA ASP A 182 -6.04 9.00 -7.78
C ASP A 182 -6.27 7.74 -6.92
N ILE A 183 -5.20 7.15 -6.38
CA ILE A 183 -5.29 6.02 -5.42
C ILE A 183 -6.15 6.42 -4.22
N ALA A 184 -5.94 7.62 -3.66
CA ALA A 184 -6.73 8.10 -2.52
C ALA A 184 -8.22 8.29 -2.87
N ARG A 185 -8.51 8.82 -4.07
CA ARG A 185 -9.89 8.98 -4.56
C ARG A 185 -10.57 7.65 -4.81
N GLU A 186 -9.89 6.70 -5.44
CA GLU A 186 -10.36 5.34 -5.67
C GLU A 186 -10.67 4.64 -4.34
N ALA A 187 -9.70 4.60 -3.42
CA ALA A 187 -9.86 4.03 -2.08
C ALA A 187 -11.06 4.60 -1.32
N ASN A 188 -11.28 5.92 -1.41
CA ASN A 188 -12.39 6.59 -0.74
C ASN A 188 -13.73 6.40 -1.45
N ALA A 189 -13.73 6.08 -2.75
CA ALA A 189 -14.94 5.85 -3.53
C ALA A 189 -15.45 4.40 -3.44
N HIS A 190 -14.68 3.48 -2.86
CA HIS A 190 -15.12 2.10 -2.67
C HIS A 190 -16.39 2.00 -1.81
N GLU A 191 -17.25 1.05 -2.18
CA GLU A 191 -18.54 0.82 -1.51
C GLU A 191 -18.39 0.39 -0.05
N THR A 192 -17.30 -0.28 0.29
CA THR A 192 -17.04 -0.78 1.64
C THR A 192 -15.69 -0.29 2.16
N PRO A 193 -15.56 -0.01 3.48
CA PRO A 193 -14.27 0.33 4.08
C PRO A 193 -13.19 -0.72 3.84
N LEU A 194 -13.57 -2.01 3.88
CA LEU A 194 -12.65 -3.11 3.61
C LEU A 194 -12.12 -3.08 2.16
N GLY A 195 -13.00 -2.81 1.18
CA GLY A 195 -12.59 -2.65 -0.21
C GLY A 195 -11.62 -1.47 -0.41
N GLY A 196 -11.88 -0.35 0.26
CA GLY A 196 -10.96 0.79 0.25
C GLY A 196 -9.59 0.48 0.86
N GLU A 197 -9.55 -0.25 1.98
CA GLU A 197 -8.29 -0.69 2.60
C GLU A 197 -7.51 -1.69 1.72
N ASP A 198 -8.20 -2.60 1.03
CA ASP A 198 -7.58 -3.54 0.11
C ASP A 198 -6.98 -2.83 -1.12
N ALA A 199 -7.70 -1.85 -1.69
CA ALA A 199 -7.17 -1.01 -2.78
C ALA A 199 -5.91 -0.23 -2.36
N LEU A 200 -5.89 0.33 -1.15
CA LEU A 200 -4.70 1.01 -0.61
C LEU A 200 -3.52 0.04 -0.44
N ASN A 201 -3.78 -1.17 0.06
CA ASN A 201 -2.73 -2.16 0.27
C ASN A 201 -2.18 -2.71 -1.06
N HIS A 202 -3.00 -2.88 -2.09
CA HIS A 202 -2.55 -3.18 -3.44
C HIS A 202 -1.64 -2.08 -4.00
N ALA A 203 -2.01 -0.81 -3.81
CA ALA A 203 -1.19 0.32 -4.25
C ALA A 203 0.17 0.35 -3.53
N ARG A 204 0.19 0.09 -2.22
CA ARG A 204 1.42 -0.06 -1.43
C ARG A 204 2.28 -1.21 -1.93
N TRP A 205 1.68 -2.36 -2.19
CA TRP A 205 2.40 -3.53 -2.69
C TRP A 205 3.08 -3.25 -4.04
N ARG A 206 2.35 -2.63 -4.97
CA ARG A 206 2.91 -2.23 -6.28
C ARG A 206 4.08 -1.26 -6.12
N PHE A 207 3.96 -0.28 -5.21
CA PHE A 207 5.05 0.65 -4.95
C PHE A 207 6.29 -0.07 -4.40
N LEU A 208 6.11 -1.05 -3.51
CA LEU A 208 7.19 -1.89 -3.01
C LEU A 208 7.83 -2.75 -4.11
N ASP A 209 7.07 -3.30 -5.06
CA ASP A 209 7.61 -4.00 -6.23
C ASP A 209 8.48 -3.08 -7.10
N GLU A 210 8.07 -1.82 -7.27
CA GLU A 210 8.86 -0.82 -7.99
C GLU A 210 10.17 -0.49 -7.24
N LEU A 211 10.12 -0.32 -5.92
CA LEU A 211 11.30 -0.09 -5.08
C LEU A 211 12.28 -1.27 -5.07
N GLU A 212 11.78 -2.50 -5.20
CA GLU A 212 12.59 -3.71 -5.24
C GLU A 212 13.41 -3.84 -6.53
N THR A 213 13.01 -3.15 -7.60
CA THR A 213 13.59 -3.36 -8.93
C THR A 213 15.08 -3.06 -8.94
N GLY A 214 15.89 -4.08 -9.26
CA GLY A 214 17.35 -3.99 -9.29
C GLY A 214 18.05 -4.39 -7.99
N HIS A 215 17.29 -4.76 -6.95
CA HIS A 215 17.79 -5.18 -5.65
C HIS A 215 17.61 -6.69 -5.48
N PHE A 216 18.71 -7.44 -5.55
CA PHE A 216 18.68 -8.92 -5.58
C PHE A 216 19.20 -9.54 -4.28
N PHE A 217 20.34 -9.08 -3.77
CA PHE A 217 21.04 -9.68 -2.61
C PHE A 217 21.67 -8.60 -1.73
N ASP A 218 20.87 -7.62 -1.33
CA ASP A 218 21.30 -6.46 -0.54
C ASP A 218 20.28 -6.15 0.58
N LEU A 219 20.63 -5.16 1.40
CA LEU A 219 19.77 -4.68 2.48
C LEU A 219 18.46 -4.08 1.93
N ASP A 220 18.52 -3.39 0.79
CA ASP A 220 17.35 -2.80 0.10
C ASP A 220 16.28 -3.87 -0.16
N ARG A 221 16.66 -5.05 -0.68
CA ARG A 221 15.76 -6.19 -0.88
C ARG A 221 15.13 -6.67 0.43
N LEU A 222 15.89 -6.72 1.53
CA LEU A 222 15.38 -7.15 2.84
C LEU A 222 14.40 -6.14 3.43
N ILE A 223 14.67 -4.84 3.28
CA ILE A 223 13.77 -3.76 3.70
C ILE A 223 12.43 -3.88 2.98
N VAL A 224 12.46 -4.04 1.65
CA VAL A 224 11.22 -4.22 0.87
C VAL A 224 10.47 -5.48 1.30
N TYR A 225 11.19 -6.59 1.48
CA TYR A 225 10.60 -7.84 1.94
C TYR A 225 9.93 -7.68 3.32
N TYR A 226 10.59 -7.00 4.26
CA TYR A 226 10.05 -6.73 5.59
C TYR A 226 8.77 -5.89 5.55
N LEU A 227 8.75 -4.82 4.73
CA LEU A 227 7.56 -3.99 4.53
C LEU A 227 6.41 -4.80 3.93
N LYS A 228 6.68 -5.72 2.98
CA LYS A 228 5.68 -6.64 2.43
C LYS A 228 5.10 -7.56 3.51
N LEU A 229 5.93 -8.12 4.38
CA LEU A 229 5.45 -8.94 5.50
C LEU A 229 4.55 -8.14 6.45
N GLN A 230 4.89 -6.89 6.75
CA GLN A 230 4.04 -6.02 7.58
C GLN A 230 2.67 -5.78 6.93
N ILE A 231 2.60 -5.60 5.60
CA ILE A 231 1.32 -5.50 4.87
C ILE A 231 0.52 -6.80 5.02
N LEU A 232 1.15 -7.97 4.84
CA LEU A 232 0.46 -9.25 4.99
C LEU A 232 -0.04 -9.47 6.42
N ALA A 233 0.77 -9.16 7.42
CA ALA A 233 0.39 -9.22 8.83
C ALA A 233 -0.82 -8.31 9.12
N ARG A 234 -0.81 -7.07 8.61
CA ARG A 234 -1.96 -6.16 8.72
C ARG A 234 -3.22 -6.76 8.08
N ARG A 235 -3.11 -7.38 6.91
CA ARG A 235 -4.25 -8.00 6.20
C ARG A 235 -4.82 -9.22 6.93
N ARG A 236 -4.01 -9.98 7.66
CA ARG A 236 -4.49 -11.10 8.48
C ARG A 236 -5.50 -10.66 9.55
N HIS A 237 -5.40 -9.41 10.03
CA HIS A 237 -6.37 -8.83 10.95
C HIS A 237 -7.70 -8.42 10.31
N PHE A 238 -7.84 -8.48 8.98
CA PHE A 238 -9.12 -8.25 8.30
C PHE A 238 -10.00 -9.51 8.36
N ASN A 239 -10.24 -9.98 9.59
CA ASN A 239 -11.10 -11.10 9.89
C ASN A 239 -12.50 -10.59 10.27
N ARG A 240 -13.54 -11.09 9.58
CA ARG A 240 -14.93 -10.71 9.83
C ARG A 240 -15.36 -10.96 11.28
N ALA A 241 -15.04 -12.12 11.84
CA ALA A 241 -15.48 -12.50 13.17
C ALA A 241 -14.86 -11.59 14.24
N GLU A 242 -13.56 -11.34 14.15
CA GLU A 242 -12.87 -10.39 15.05
C GLU A 242 -13.38 -8.95 14.87
N GLY A 243 -13.68 -8.56 13.62
CA GLY A 243 -14.25 -7.26 13.31
C GLY A 243 -15.63 -7.05 13.91
N GLU A 244 -16.50 -8.07 13.84
CA GLU A 244 -17.85 -8.04 14.42
C GLU A 244 -17.80 -7.97 15.95
N GLN A 245 -16.91 -8.73 16.59
CA GLN A 245 -16.71 -8.65 18.02
C GLN A 245 -16.24 -7.26 18.45
N ARG A 246 -15.24 -6.68 17.77
CA ARG A 246 -14.77 -5.31 18.07
C ARG A 246 -15.86 -4.26 17.87
N TYR A 247 -16.65 -4.40 16.81
CA TYR A 247 -17.77 -3.50 16.54
C TYR A 247 -18.81 -3.52 17.67
N GLN A 248 -19.20 -4.71 18.12
CA GLN A 248 -20.12 -4.87 19.24
C GLN A 248 -19.57 -4.20 20.51
N THR A 249 -18.32 -4.49 20.88
CA THR A 249 -17.68 -3.88 22.05
C THR A 249 -17.63 -2.35 21.98
N ILE A 250 -17.27 -1.77 20.84
CA ILE A 250 -17.24 -0.30 20.67
C ILE A 250 -18.65 0.28 20.78
N THR A 251 -19.64 -0.36 20.16
CA THR A 251 -21.03 0.11 20.17
C THR A 251 -21.62 0.05 21.57
N GLU A 252 -21.39 -1.05 22.30
CA GLU A 252 -21.79 -1.21 23.69
C GLU A 252 -21.14 -0.16 24.59
N GLY A 253 -19.85 0.13 24.40
CA GLY A 253 -19.15 1.19 25.12
C GLY A 253 -19.76 2.58 24.89
N ILE A 254 -19.93 2.98 23.63
CA ILE A 254 -20.55 4.26 23.26
C ILE A 254 -21.97 4.36 23.82
N MET A 255 -22.73 3.28 23.75
CA MET A 255 -24.11 3.26 24.26
C MET A 255 -24.15 3.41 25.78
N ASN A 256 -23.25 2.72 26.48
CA ASN A 256 -23.15 2.82 27.93
C ASN A 256 -22.71 4.22 28.39
N ASP A 257 -21.74 4.83 27.72
CA ASP A 257 -21.32 6.21 27.99
C ASP A 257 -22.48 7.19 27.81
N TYR A 258 -23.24 7.05 26.72
CA TYR A 258 -24.43 7.86 26.46
C TYR A 258 -25.51 7.71 27.54
N TYR A 259 -25.74 6.49 28.03
CA TYR A 259 -26.71 6.24 29.11
C TYR A 259 -26.23 6.73 30.48
N GLN A 260 -24.92 6.77 30.73
CA GLN A 260 -24.36 7.30 31.96
C GLN A 260 -24.44 8.83 32.02
N GLU A 261 -24.14 9.53 30.92
CA GLU A 261 -24.27 10.99 30.82
C GLU A 261 -25.72 11.46 30.99
N SER A 262 -26.67 10.78 30.32
CA SER A 262 -28.10 11.11 30.41
C SER A 262 -28.76 10.78 31.76
N SER A 263 -28.16 9.88 32.56
CA SER A 263 -28.60 9.59 33.93
C SER A 263 -28.01 10.56 34.96
N GLY A 264 -26.88 11.21 34.65
CA GLY A 264 -26.23 12.21 35.49
C GLY A 264 -26.93 13.58 35.45
N GLU A 265 -27.43 14.00 34.29
CA GLU A 265 -28.12 15.30 34.11
C GLU A 265 -29.52 15.38 34.78
N GLN A 266 -30.10 14.26 35.21
CA GLN A 266 -31.42 14.24 35.90
C GLN A 266 -31.32 14.35 37.44
N SER A 267 -30.11 14.48 37.99
CA SER A 267 -29.86 14.53 39.45
C SER A 267 -29.30 15.87 39.97
N GLU A 268 -29.23 16.92 39.15
CA GLU A 268 -28.96 18.31 39.56
C GLU A 268 -30.22 19.19 39.51
#